data_AF-A0A485LPC4-F1
#
_entry.id   AF-A0A485LPC4-F1
#
_cell.length_a   1.000
_cell.length_b   1.000
_cell.length_c   1.000
_cell.angle_alpha   90.00
_cell.angle_beta   90.00
_cell.angle_gamma   90.00
#
_symmetry.space_group_name_H-M   'P 1'
#
loop_
_entity.id
_entity.type
_entity.pdbx_description
1 polymer ?
#
loop_
_entity_poly.entity_id
_entity_poly.type
_entity_poly.pdbx_seq_one_letter_code
_entity_poly.pdbx_strand_id
1 'polypeptide(L)'
;MEKALKDMNEALASCLATVVAPVEYPPPSRPNPVQQDATDLSDLQEQMAAFFFQAKKLEVMLLSQDGAADAVGESRTQVEAEIQALEHELQDKNDLIDKYSEVIRGWEGKFKRLDSKMSVS
;
A
#
# COMPACT_ATOMS: atom_id res chain seq x y z
N MET A 1 7.38 -5.62 9.14
CA MET A 1 7.50 -4.78 10.35
C MET A 1 8.35 -5.46 11.41
N GLU A 2 8.03 -6.70 11.78
CA GLU A 2 8.78 -7.49 12.77
C GLU A 2 10.31 -7.54 12.53
N LYS A 3 10.74 -7.79 11.29
CA LYS A 3 12.16 -7.74 10.92
C LYS A 3 12.80 -6.37 11.18
N ALA A 4 12.14 -5.28 10.76
CA ALA A 4 12.68 -3.92 10.96
C ALA A 4 12.75 -3.53 12.45
N LEU A 5 11.77 -3.99 13.24
CA LEU A 5 11.79 -3.82 14.70
C LEU A 5 12.97 -4.58 15.33
N LYS A 6 13.19 -5.81 14.88
CA LYS A 6 14.33 -6.64 15.31
C LYS A 6 15.66 -6.00 14.96
N ASP A 7 15.82 -5.55 13.71
CA ASP A 7 17.04 -4.87 13.23
C ASP A 7 17.34 -3.58 14.04
N MET A 8 16.30 -2.80 14.39
CA MET A 8 16.44 -1.60 15.24
C MET A 8 16.84 -1.96 16.67
N ASN A 9 16.24 -3.00 17.26
CA ASN A 9 16.57 -3.46 18.60
C ASN A 9 18.00 -4.02 18.69
N GLU A 10 18.46 -4.73 17.66
CA GLU A 10 19.84 -5.21 17.55
C GLU A 10 20.83 -4.04 17.46
N ALA A 11 20.54 -3.02 16.67
CA ALA A 11 21.37 -1.80 16.59
C ALA A 11 21.45 -1.07 17.94
N LEU A 12 20.33 -0.98 18.67
CA LEU A 12 20.31 -0.39 20.01
C LEU A 12 21.12 -1.21 21.01
N ALA A 13 20.99 -2.54 20.98
CA ALA A 13 21.76 -3.44 21.83
C ALA A 13 23.27 -3.29 21.59
N SER A 14 23.70 -3.12 20.33
CA SER A 14 25.10 -2.82 19.99
C SER A 14 25.58 -1.52 20.62
N CYS A 15 24.78 -0.44 20.56
CA CYS A 15 25.12 0.83 21.21
C CYS A 15 25.30 0.67 22.73
N LEU A 16 24.38 -0.07 23.37
CA LEU A 16 24.43 -0.29 24.82
C LEU A 16 25.62 -1.14 25.24
N ALA A 17 26.03 -2.13 24.45
CA ALA A 17 27.19 -2.97 24.74
C ALA A 17 28.50 -2.16 24.78
N THR A 18 28.60 -1.11 23.96
CA THR A 18 29.77 -0.21 23.94
C THR A 18 29.81 0.71 25.16
N VAL A 19 28.66 1.21 25.60
CA VAL A 19 28.57 2.17 26.73
C VAL A 19 28.57 1.46 28.09
N VAL A 20 28.01 0.26 28.17
CA VAL A 20 27.86 -0.50 29.42
C VAL A 20 28.89 -1.62 29.45
N ALA A 21 30.06 -1.34 30.02
CA ALA A 21 31.06 -2.37 30.24
C ALA A 21 30.51 -3.44 31.20
N PRO A 22 30.72 -4.74 30.91
CA PRO A 22 30.45 -5.81 31.87
C PRO A 22 31.20 -5.54 33.18
N VAL A 23 30.52 -5.67 34.31
CA VAL A 23 31.13 -5.55 35.63
C VAL A 23 31.98 -6.80 35.88
N GLU A 24 33.27 -6.74 35.59
CA GLU A 24 34.23 -7.80 35.91
C GLU A 24 35.03 -7.46 37.17
N TYR A 25 35.21 -8.46 38.05
CA TYR A 25 36.00 -8.33 39.27
C TYR A 25 37.07 -9.43 39.33
N PRO A 26 38.35 -9.08 39.63
CA PRO A 26 38.89 -7.73 39.85
C PRO A 26 38.94 -6.89 38.55
N PRO A 27 38.94 -5.55 38.65
CA PRO A 27 38.95 -4.69 37.46
C PRO A 27 40.20 -4.95 36.61
N PRO A 28 40.07 -5.16 35.29
CA PRO A 28 41.22 -5.33 34.42
C PRO A 28 42.05 -4.04 34.36
N SER A 29 43.39 -4.17 34.40
CA SER A 29 44.32 -3.06 34.19
C SER A 29 44.16 -2.50 32.77
N ARG A 30 43.45 -1.39 32.61
CA ARG A 30 43.27 -0.75 31.29
C ARG A 30 44.53 0.03 30.88
N PRO A 31 45.02 -0.10 29.63
CA PRO A 31 46.01 0.82 29.05
C PRO A 31 45.51 2.27 29.03
N ASN A 32 46.41 3.23 28.79
CA ASN A 32 46.20 4.68 28.89
C ASN A 32 44.82 5.17 28.35
N PRO A 33 43.97 5.78 29.19
CA PRO A 33 42.56 6.06 28.87
C PRO A 33 42.33 6.99 27.67
N VAL A 34 43.25 7.92 27.42
CA VAL A 34 43.06 9.01 26.45
C VAL A 34 42.92 8.55 24.98
N GLN A 35 43.56 7.43 24.61
CA GLN A 35 43.50 6.91 23.23
C GLN A 35 42.33 5.97 22.99
N GLN A 36 41.86 5.28 24.04
CA GLN A 36 40.65 4.46 23.98
C GLN A 36 39.40 5.34 23.86
N ASP A 37 39.32 6.41 24.67
CA ASP A 37 38.15 7.30 24.69
C ASP A 37 37.80 7.90 23.32
N ALA A 38 38.81 8.25 22.51
CA ALA A 38 38.60 8.85 21.19
C ALA A 38 38.08 7.84 20.15
N THR A 39 38.50 6.57 20.24
CA THR A 39 38.06 5.49 19.33
C THR A 39 36.68 4.98 19.75
N ASP A 40 36.44 4.86 21.06
CA ASP A 40 35.16 4.45 21.62
C ASP A 40 34.04 5.44 21.28
N LEU A 41 34.35 6.74 21.22
CA LEU A 41 33.41 7.78 20.79
C LEU A 41 33.09 7.73 19.29
N SER A 42 34.07 7.47 18.42
CA SER A 42 33.82 7.34 16.98
C SER A 42 32.97 6.11 16.66
N ASP A 43 33.27 4.99 17.31
CA ASP A 43 32.55 3.73 17.12
C ASP A 43 31.12 3.83 17.65
N LEU A 44 30.93 4.48 18.81
CA LEU A 44 29.60 4.77 19.34
C LEU A 44 28.80 5.67 18.39
N GLN A 45 29.43 6.66 17.78
CA GLN A 45 28.76 7.55 16.83
C GLN A 45 28.28 6.80 15.58
N GLU A 46 29.08 5.87 15.04
CA GLU A 46 28.69 5.02 13.92
C GLU A 46 27.55 4.07 14.29
N GLN A 47 27.61 3.44 15.47
CA GLN A 47 26.54 2.57 15.97
C GLN A 47 25.23 3.32 16.18
N MET A 48 25.30 4.54 16.73
CA MET A 48 24.12 5.41 16.88
C MET A 48 23.54 5.81 15.52
N ALA A 49 24.37 6.10 14.53
CA ALA A 49 23.90 6.37 13.17
C ALA A 49 23.15 5.17 12.57
N ALA A 50 23.65 3.95 12.79
CA ALA A 50 22.97 2.72 12.37
C ALA A 50 21.61 2.54 13.08
N PHE A 51 21.54 2.81 14.38
CA PHE A 51 20.28 2.80 15.13
C PHE A 51 19.27 3.81 14.56
N PHE A 52 19.67 5.07 14.38
CA PHE A 52 18.78 6.10 13.84
C PHE A 52 18.32 5.81 12.41
N PHE A 53 19.17 5.18 11.59
CA PHE A 53 18.78 4.72 10.27
C PHE A 53 17.65 3.68 10.34
N GLN A 54 17.78 2.67 11.22
CA GLN A 54 16.73 1.66 11.38
C GLN A 54 15.44 2.26 11.98
N ALA A 55 15.56 3.20 12.92
CA ALA A 55 14.42 3.92 13.48
C ALA A 55 13.66 4.72 12.41
N LYS A 56 14.39 5.48 11.57
CA LYS A 56 13.79 6.25 10.47
C LYS A 56 13.12 5.35 9.44
N LYS A 57 13.75 4.21 9.12
CA LYS A 57 13.17 3.21 8.23
C LYS A 57 11.85 2.65 8.77
N LEU A 58 11.78 2.34 10.07
CA LEU A 58 10.56 1.86 10.71
C LEU A 58 9.46 2.93 10.73
N GLU A 59 9.81 4.19 11.01
CA GLU A 59 8.89 5.34 10.96
C GLU A 59 8.25 5.49 9.57
N VAL A 60 9.05 5.44 8.50
CA VAL A 60 8.54 5.53 7.12
C VAL A 60 7.61 4.36 6.80
N MET A 61 7.92 3.14 7.26
CA MET A 61 7.04 1.99 7.05
C MET A 61 5.68 2.16 7.74
N LEU A 62 5.66 2.70 8.96
CA LEU A 62 4.44 2.97 9.72
C LEU A 62 3.58 4.04 9.02
N LEU A 63 4.19 5.18 8.66
CA LEU A 63 3.50 6.26 7.96
C LEU A 63 2.96 5.83 6.58
N SER A 64 3.70 4.98 5.87
CA SER A 64 3.25 4.43 4.58
C SER A 64 2.07 3.48 4.76
N GLN A 65 1.97 2.80 5.91
CA GLN A 65 0.89 1.87 6.20
C GLN A 65 -0.39 2.61 6.62
N ASP A 66 -0.27 3.64 7.44
CA ASP A 66 -1.39 4.51 7.82
C ASP A 66 -1.93 5.29 6.61
N GLY A 67 -1.04 5.87 5.80
CA GLY A 67 -1.45 6.56 4.57
C GLY A 67 -2.04 5.64 3.50
N ALA A 68 -1.61 4.36 3.45
CA ALA A 68 -2.18 3.38 2.54
C ALA A 68 -3.59 2.91 2.98
N ALA A 69 -3.87 2.83 4.28
CA ALA A 69 -5.19 2.41 4.76
C ALA A 69 -6.28 3.43 4.39
N ASP A 70 -6.01 4.72 4.60
CA ASP A 70 -6.95 5.79 4.25
C ASP A 70 -7.06 5.96 2.73
N ALA A 71 -5.95 5.93 1.99
CA ALA A 71 -5.96 6.02 0.52
C ALA A 71 -6.67 4.83 -0.15
N VAL A 72 -6.55 3.61 0.41
CA VAL A 72 -7.27 2.43 -0.09
C VAL A 72 -8.76 2.53 0.22
N GLY A 73 -9.14 3.08 1.38
CA GLY A 73 -10.55 3.31 1.74
C GLY A 73 -11.23 4.33 0.83
N GLU A 74 -10.59 5.47 0.57
CA GLU A 74 -11.07 6.50 -0.35
C GLU A 74 -11.14 5.98 -1.79
N SER A 75 -10.07 5.31 -2.26
CA SER A 75 -10.04 4.72 -3.60
C SER A 75 -11.11 3.65 -3.78
N ARG A 76 -11.34 2.79 -2.77
CA ARG A 76 -12.40 1.78 -2.81
C ARG A 76 -13.79 2.41 -2.91
N THR A 77 -14.05 3.45 -2.11
CA THR A 77 -15.34 4.16 -2.14
C THR A 77 -15.59 4.81 -3.51
N GLN A 78 -14.55 5.40 -4.11
CA GLN A 78 -14.63 5.98 -5.44
C GLN A 78 -14.92 4.93 -6.52
N VAL A 79 -14.25 3.77 -6.46
CA VAL A 79 -14.49 2.66 -7.40
C VAL A 79 -15.89 2.08 -7.22
N GLU A 80 -16.36 1.91 -5.98
CA GLU A 80 -17.73 1.44 -5.71
C GLU A 80 -18.79 2.40 -6.26
N ALA A 81 -18.57 3.72 -6.17
CA ALA A 81 -19.45 4.73 -6.76
C ALA A 81 -19.44 4.69 -8.30
N GLU A 82 -18.27 4.49 -8.92
CA GLU A 82 -18.14 4.36 -10.37
C GLU A 82 -18.83 3.10 -10.89
N ILE A 83 -18.71 1.98 -10.20
CA ILE A 83 -19.42 0.73 -10.52
C ILE A 83 -20.92 0.96 -10.53
N GLN A 84 -21.48 1.59 -9.49
CA GLN A 84 -22.92 1.88 -9.42
C GLN A 84 -23.39 2.77 -10.58
N ALA A 85 -22.58 3.78 -10.95
CA ALA A 85 -22.90 4.65 -12.07
C ALA A 85 -22.92 3.88 -13.41
N LEU A 86 -21.93 3.00 -13.62
CA LEU A 86 -21.86 2.16 -14.82
C LEU A 86 -22.99 1.12 -14.87
N GLU A 87 -23.38 0.54 -13.73
CA GLU A 87 -24.52 -0.38 -13.64
C GLU A 87 -25.83 0.31 -14.02
N HIS A 88 -26.03 1.55 -13.56
CA HIS A 88 -27.20 2.35 -13.94
C HIS A 88 -27.22 2.66 -15.44
N GLU A 89 -26.10 3.12 -16.00
CA GLU A 89 -25.99 3.44 -17.43
C GLU A 89 -26.23 2.19 -18.29
N LEU A 90 -25.73 1.03 -17.85
CA LEU A 90 -25.94 -0.24 -18.53
C LEU A 90 -27.43 -0.63 -18.51
N GLN A 91 -28.12 -0.42 -17.40
CA GLN A 91 -29.56 -0.64 -17.31
C GLN A 91 -30.34 0.27 -18.27
N ASP A 92 -30.05 1.57 -18.30
CA ASP A 92 -30.70 2.52 -19.21
C ASP A 92 -30.51 2.12 -20.68
N LYS A 93 -29.31 1.64 -21.03
CA LYS A 93 -29.00 1.16 -22.37
C LYS A 93 -29.76 -0.12 -22.72
N ASN A 94 -29.91 -1.05 -21.79
CA ASN A 94 -30.71 -2.26 -22.01
C ASN A 94 -32.19 -1.91 -22.24
N ASP A 95 -32.75 -1.01 -21.43
CA ASP A 95 -34.13 -0.54 -21.60
C ASP A 95 -34.34 0.12 -22.99
N LEU A 96 -33.32 0.83 -23.48
CA LEU A 96 -33.34 1.43 -24.81
C LEU A 96 -33.28 0.37 -25.93
N ILE A 97 -32.45 -0.65 -25.76
CA ILE A 97 -32.35 -1.80 -26.68
C ILE A 97 -33.70 -2.50 -26.78
N ASP A 98 -34.39 -2.74 -25.67
CA ASP A 98 -35.71 -3.39 -25.67
C ASP A 98 -36.73 -2.57 -26.46
N LYS A 99 -36.79 -1.25 -26.24
CA LYS A 99 -37.66 -0.35 -27.00
C LYS A 99 -37.38 -0.41 -28.51
N TYR A 100 -36.12 -0.35 -28.91
CA TYR A 100 -35.77 -0.45 -30.33
C TYR A 100 -36.05 -1.84 -30.91
N SER A 101 -35.90 -2.89 -30.11
CA SER A 101 -36.22 -4.26 -30.51
C SER A 101 -37.72 -4.45 -30.80
N GLU A 102 -38.59 -3.78 -30.04
CA GLU A 102 -40.03 -3.75 -30.32
C GLU A 102 -40.36 -3.00 -31.61
N VAL A 103 -39.71 -1.85 -31.84
CA VAL A 103 -39.87 -1.06 -33.06
C VAL A 103 -39.47 -1.90 -34.27
N ILE A 104 -38.30 -2.56 -34.23
CA ILE A 104 -37.82 -3.44 -35.31
C ILE A 104 -38.83 -4.55 -35.59
N ARG A 105 -39.31 -5.27 -34.56
CA ARG A 105 -40.34 -6.30 -34.73
C ARG A 105 -41.61 -5.76 -35.39
N GLY A 106 -42.01 -4.53 -35.03
CA GLY A 106 -43.14 -3.84 -35.65
C GLY A 106 -42.92 -3.57 -37.15
N TRP A 107 -41.71 -3.17 -37.54
CA TRP A 107 -41.32 -2.97 -38.93
C TRP A 107 -41.25 -4.27 -39.71
N GLU A 108 -40.64 -5.32 -39.15
CA GLU A 108 -40.57 -6.66 -39.76
C GLU A 108 -41.98 -7.17 -40.11
N GLY A 109 -42.94 -7.02 -39.19
CA GLY A 109 -44.33 -7.38 -39.44
C GLY A 109 -44.99 -6.55 -40.56
N LYS A 110 -44.68 -5.26 -40.68
CA LYS A 110 -45.15 -4.40 -41.78
C LYS A 110 -44.56 -4.83 -43.11
N PHE A 111 -43.25 -5.07 -43.17
CA PHE A 111 -42.57 -5.54 -44.37
C PHE A 111 -43.12 -6.89 -44.84
N LYS A 112 -43.32 -7.84 -43.92
CA LYS A 112 -43.91 -9.15 -44.25
C LYS A 112 -45.30 -9.04 -44.88
N ARG A 113 -46.15 -8.13 -44.37
CA ARG A 113 -47.48 -7.86 -44.95
C ARG A 113 -47.39 -7.20 -46.34
N LEU A 114 -46.41 -6.32 -46.54
CA LEU A 114 -46.20 -5.68 -47.84
C LEU A 114 -45.74 -6.71 -48.87
N ASP A 115 -44.76 -7.54 -48.51
CA ASP A 115 -44.23 -8.63 -49.34
C ASP A 115 -45.33 -9.60 -49.77
N SER A 116 -46.17 -10.04 -48.82
CA SER A 116 -47.33 -10.89 -49.12
C SER A 116 -48.34 -10.27 -50.09
N LYS A 117 -48.50 -8.94 -50.09
CA LYS A 117 -49.39 -8.24 -51.03
C LYS A 117 -48.76 -8.15 -52.43
N MET A 118 -47.46 -7.93 -52.50
CA MET A 118 -46.73 -7.86 -53.77
C MET A 118 -46.61 -9.23 -54.44
N SER A 119 -46.49 -10.30 -53.67
CA SER A 119 -46.40 -11.67 -54.22
C SER A 119 -47.72 -12.22 -54.76
N VAL A 120 -48.86 -11.56 -54.48
CA VAL A 120 -50.21 -11.99 -54.90
C VAL A 120 -50.77 -11.12 -56.02
N SER A 121 -50.05 -10.06 -56.44
CA SER A 121 -50.33 -9.27 -57.66
C SER A 121 -49.47 -9.75 -58.82
#